data_AF-A0A256GZW7-F1
#
_entry.id   AF-A0A256GZW7-F1
#
_cell.length_a   1.000
_cell.length_b   1.000
_cell.length_c   1.000
_cell.angle_alpha   90.00
_cell.angle_beta   90.00
_cell.angle_gamma   90.00
#
_symmetry.space_group_name_H-M   'P 1'
#
loop_
_entity.id
_entity.type
_entity.pdbx_description
1 polymer ?
#
loop_
_entity_poly.entity_id
_entity_poly.type
_entity_poly.pdbx_seq_one_letter_code
_entity_poly.pdbx_strand_id
1 'polypeptide(L)'
;MWVAGGVGIVFGVFLILLLPRFLPFSADSHVASLVMGRDRINAAYAMINSVDPIGVKKLQWGAGFYETSGTEISACLETARQTGKDQRCTITVPAPAQ
;
A
#
# COMPACT_ATOMS: atom_id res chain seq x y z
N MET A 1 4.67 38.33 24.23
CA MET A 1 5.01 36.90 24.45
C MET A 1 3.95 35.93 23.94
N TRP A 2 2.66 36.26 23.97
CA TRP A 2 1.58 35.40 23.45
C TRP A 2 1.58 35.21 21.92
N VAL A 3 1.93 36.25 21.16
CA VAL A 3 1.98 36.19 19.69
C VAL A 3 3.08 35.24 19.21
N ALA A 4 4.26 35.27 19.82
CA ALA A 4 5.36 34.36 19.48
C ALA A 4 5.01 32.89 19.80
N GLY A 5 4.36 32.65 20.94
CA GLY A 5 3.88 31.31 21.30
C GLY A 5 2.80 30.79 20.36
N GLY A 6 1.80 31.61 20.03
CA GLY A 6 0.73 31.24 19.11
C GLY A 6 1.23 30.98 17.69
N VAL A 7 2.11 31.84 17.17
CA VAL A 7 2.73 31.68 15.85
C VAL A 7 3.60 30.41 15.81
N GLY A 8 4.34 30.12 16.89
CA GLY A 8 5.12 28.88 16.99
C GLY A 8 4.27 27.62 16.91
N ILE A 9 3.10 27.60 17.55
CA ILE A 9 2.16 26.46 17.49
C ILE A 9 1.61 26.31 16.07
N VAL A 10 1.13 27.39 15.47
CA VAL A 10 0.58 27.36 14.10
C VAL A 10 1.63 26.87 13.11
N PHE A 11 2.85 27.40 13.20
CA PHE A 11 3.96 26.99 12.35
C PHE A 11 4.37 25.53 12.60
N GLY A 12 4.40 25.09 13.86
CA GLY A 12 4.70 23.70 14.22
C GLY A 12 3.68 22.71 13.67
N VAL A 13 2.38 23.01 13.79
CA VAL A 13 1.31 22.19 13.20
C VAL A 13 1.44 22.16 11.68
N PHE A 14 1.70 23.31 11.05
CA PHE A 14 1.88 23.40 9.61
C PHE A 14 3.07 22.56 9.14
N LEU A 15 4.18 22.61 9.87
CA LEU A 15 5.38 21.83 9.58
C LEU A 15 5.11 20.33 9.73
N ILE A 16 4.44 19.88 10.80
CA ILE A 16 4.11 18.46 11.00
C ILE A 16 3.19 17.92 9.89
N LEU A 17 2.22 18.73 9.43
CA LEU A 17 1.24 18.29 8.43
C LEU A 17 1.77 18.33 6.98
N LEU A 18 2.64 19.28 6.65
CA LEU A 18 3.08 19.50 5.27
C LEU A 18 4.49 19.00 4.99
N LEU A 19 5.39 19.01 5.96
CA LEU A 19 6.77 18.59 5.75
C LEU A 19 6.90 17.13 5.27
N PRO A 20 6.13 16.14 5.79
CA PRO A 20 6.21 14.76 5.31
C PRO A 20 5.90 14.61 3.82
N ARG A 21 5.05 15.49 3.26
CA ARG A 21 4.61 15.46 1.86
C ARG A 21 5.64 15.99 0.86
N PHE A 22 6.57 16.84 1.32
CA PHE A 22 7.63 17.40 0.48
C PHE A 22 8.94 16.61 0.57
N LEU A 23 9.03 15.65 1.48
CA LEU A 23 10.20 14.79 1.58
C LEU A 23 10.11 13.68 0.51
N PRO A 24 11.18 13.49 -0.30
CA PRO A 24 11.21 12.45 -1.34
C PRO A 24 11.32 11.03 -0.76
N PHE A 25 11.60 10.91 0.54
CA PHE A 25 11.41 9.68 1.29
C PHE A 25 9.93 9.54 1.58
N SER A 26 9.34 8.36 1.39
CA SER A 26 7.92 8.03 1.65
C SER A 26 7.51 8.19 3.13
N ALA A 27 7.72 9.39 3.66
CA ALA A 27 7.61 9.79 5.05
C ALA A 27 6.15 9.80 5.46
N ASP A 28 5.24 10.16 4.55
CA ASP A 28 3.80 10.03 4.76
C ASP A 28 3.40 8.60 5.16
N SER A 29 3.88 7.59 4.43
CA SER A 29 3.58 6.18 4.74
C SER A 29 4.23 5.73 6.04
N HIS A 30 5.42 6.25 6.36
CA HIS A 30 6.08 5.99 7.64
C HIS A 30 5.30 6.59 8.81
N VAL A 31 4.91 7.86 8.72
CA VAL A 31 4.13 8.55 9.77
C VAL A 31 2.79 7.87 9.93
N ALA A 32 2.09 7.53 8.84
CA ALA A 32 0.83 6.78 8.89
C ALA A 32 1.01 5.45 9.63
N SER A 33 2.04 4.67 9.29
CA SER A 33 2.32 3.39 9.94
C SER A 33 2.66 3.54 11.43
N LEU A 34 3.42 4.58 11.78
CA LEU A 34 3.80 4.91 13.15
C LEU A 34 2.58 5.30 13.98
N VAL A 35 1.74 6.20 13.45
CA VAL A 35 0.51 6.68 14.12
C VAL A 35 -0.49 5.54 14.28
N MET A 36 -0.61 4.66 13.29
CA MET A 36 -1.52 3.50 13.35
C MET A 36 -0.96 2.32 14.15
N GLY A 37 0.31 2.36 14.57
CA GLY A 37 0.98 1.27 15.30
C GLY A 37 1.08 -0.03 14.49
N ARG A 38 1.17 0.06 13.16
CA ARG A 38 1.20 -1.08 12.22
C ARG A 38 2.38 -0.91 11.27
N ASP A 39 2.83 -1.98 10.60
CA ASP A 39 3.71 -1.80 9.44
C ASP A 39 2.96 -1.08 8.30
N ARG A 40 3.70 -0.57 7.32
CA ARG A 40 3.13 0.27 6.25
C ARG A 40 2.09 -0.44 5.40
N ILE A 41 2.23 -1.75 5.20
CA ILE A 41 1.31 -2.54 4.36
C ILE A 41 0.02 -2.81 5.14
N ASN A 42 0.12 -3.22 6.40
CA ASN A 42 -1.05 -3.39 7.27
C ASN A 42 -1.76 -2.06 7.56
N ALA A 43 -1.04 -0.95 7.66
CA ALA A 43 -1.63 0.39 7.74
C ALA A 43 -2.38 0.74 6.44
N ALA A 44 -1.82 0.45 5.27
CA ALA A 44 -2.49 0.66 3.98
C ALA A 44 -3.78 -0.16 3.86
N TYR A 45 -3.74 -1.46 4.17
CA TYR A 45 -4.94 -2.28 4.18
C TYR A 45 -5.98 -1.78 5.19
N ALA A 46 -5.55 -1.31 6.37
CA ALA A 46 -6.46 -0.74 7.36
C ALA A 46 -7.16 0.54 6.86
N MET A 47 -6.41 1.41 6.17
CA MET A 47 -6.95 2.63 5.57
C MET A 47 -7.90 2.33 4.41
N ILE A 48 -7.63 1.32 3.59
CA ILE A 48 -8.54 0.92 2.52
C ILE A 48 -9.79 0.27 3.12
N ASN A 49 -9.63 -0.61 4.12
CA ASN A 49 -10.74 -1.30 4.77
C ASN A 49 -11.75 -0.33 5.42
N SER A 50 -11.30 0.86 5.87
CA SER A 50 -12.19 1.85 6.48
C SER A 50 -13.12 2.54 5.47
N VAL A 51 -12.76 2.54 4.18
CA VAL A 51 -13.54 3.19 3.11
C VAL A 51 -14.21 2.16 2.20
N ASP A 52 -13.50 1.07 1.87
CA ASP A 52 -13.98 -0.05 1.04
C ASP A 52 -13.52 -1.41 1.60
N PRO A 53 -14.34 -2.03 2.47
CA PRO A 53 -14.03 -3.34 3.06
C PRO A 53 -14.13 -4.50 2.05
N ILE A 54 -14.77 -4.30 0.88
CA ILE A 54 -14.83 -5.33 -0.16
C ILE A 54 -13.58 -5.24 -1.03
N GLY A 55 -13.18 -4.04 -1.41
CA GLY A 55 -11.96 -3.77 -2.18
C GLY A 55 -10.71 -4.28 -1.47
N VAL A 56 -10.58 -4.02 -0.16
CA VAL A 56 -9.41 -4.50 0.60
C VAL A 56 -9.31 -6.04 0.60
N LYS A 57 -10.44 -6.75 0.71
CA LYS A 57 -10.45 -8.23 0.69
C LYS A 57 -10.03 -8.77 -0.67
N LYS A 58 -10.46 -8.13 -1.76
CA LYS A 58 -10.02 -8.49 -3.12
C LYS A 58 -8.51 -8.28 -3.30
N LEU A 59 -7.97 -7.18 -2.76
CA LEU A 59 -6.53 -6.91 -2.78
C LEU A 59 -5.74 -7.96 -1.98
N GLN A 60 -6.18 -8.28 -0.77
CA GLN A 60 -5.56 -9.32 0.07
C GLN A 60 -5.60 -10.69 -0.59
N TRP A 61 -6.74 -11.07 -1.18
CA TRP A 61 -6.87 -12.32 -1.91
C TRP A 61 -5.95 -12.36 -3.14
N GLY A 62 -5.89 -11.28 -3.92
CA GLY A 62 -5.00 -11.17 -5.07
C GLY A 62 -3.52 -11.24 -4.69
N ALA A 63 -3.13 -10.59 -3.60
CA ALA A 63 -1.77 -10.66 -3.06
C ALA A 63 -1.41 -12.09 -2.63
N GLY A 64 -2.28 -12.76 -1.85
CA GLY A 64 -2.05 -14.15 -1.43
C GLY A 64 -2.03 -15.14 -2.60
N PHE A 65 -2.87 -14.91 -3.62
CA PHE A 65 -2.85 -15.69 -4.86
C PHE A 65 -1.52 -15.54 -5.61
N TYR A 66 -0.99 -14.31 -5.71
CA TYR A 66 0.33 -14.06 -6.31
C TYR A 66 1.48 -14.60 -5.46
N GLU A 67 1.38 -14.59 -4.13
CA GLU A 67 2.40 -15.20 -3.26
C GLU A 67 2.50 -16.71 -3.50
N THR A 68 1.35 -17.37 -3.70
CA THR A 68 1.28 -18.84 -3.84
C THR A 68 1.55 -19.31 -5.27
N SER A 69 1.08 -18.56 -6.28
CA SER A 69 1.15 -18.94 -7.71
C SER A 69 1.99 -17.97 -8.57
N GLY A 70 2.73 -17.05 -7.94
CA GLY A 70 3.39 -15.93 -8.62
C GLY A 70 4.46 -16.31 -9.62
N THR A 71 5.13 -17.44 -9.44
CA THR A 71 6.18 -17.90 -10.37
C THR A 71 5.61 -18.22 -11.75
N GLU A 72 4.49 -18.92 -11.83
CA GLU A 72 3.85 -19.27 -13.10
C GLU A 72 3.26 -18.04 -13.80
N ILE A 73 2.61 -17.16 -13.01
CA ILE A 73 1.98 -15.94 -13.54
C ILE A 73 3.04 -14.94 -14.01
N SER A 74 4.13 -14.77 -13.27
CA SER A 74 5.22 -13.87 -13.67
C SER A 74 5.93 -14.35 -14.93
N ALA A 75 6.20 -15.65 -15.08
CA ALA A 75 6.76 -16.22 -16.31
C ALA A 75 5.84 -16.02 -17.52
N CYS A 76 4.53 -16.20 -17.32
CA CYS A 76 3.52 -15.94 -18.34
C CYS A 76 3.51 -14.47 -18.77
N LEU A 77 3.52 -13.56 -17.80
CA LEU A 77 3.45 -12.11 -18.03
C LEU A 77 4.73 -11.61 -18.71
N GLU A 78 5.88 -12.18 -18.36
CA GLU A 78 7.15 -11.91 -19.02
C GLU A 78 7.14 -12.39 -20.48
N THR A 79 6.62 -13.59 -20.75
CA THR A 79 6.46 -14.10 -22.12
C THR A 79 5.51 -13.22 -22.94
N ALA A 80 4.42 -12.74 -22.34
CA ALA A 80 3.50 -11.80 -22.99
C ALA A 80 4.19 -10.47 -23.32
N ARG A 81 5.02 -9.95 -22.42
CA ARG A 81 5.83 -8.74 -22.68
C ARG A 81 6.84 -8.94 -23.80
N GLN A 82 7.52 -10.08 -23.84
CA GLN A 82 8.52 -10.37 -24.87
C GLN A 82 7.89 -10.58 -26.25
N THR A 83 6.72 -11.22 -26.30
CA THR A 83 6.05 -11.54 -27.57
C THR A 83 5.14 -10.41 -28.06
N GLY A 84 4.75 -9.48 -27.19
CA GLY A 84 3.78 -8.42 -27.48
C GLY A 84 2.39 -8.96 -27.84
N LYS A 85 2.09 -10.20 -27.47
CA LYS A 85 0.85 -10.92 -27.79
C LYS A 85 0.21 -11.45 -26.53
N ASP A 86 -1.12 -11.57 -26.55
CA ASP A 86 -1.87 -12.20 -25.47
C ASP A 86 -1.42 -13.66 -25.29
N GLN A 87 -1.02 -14.01 -24.06
CA GLN A 87 -0.61 -15.36 -23.69
C GLN A 87 -1.71 -16.02 -22.87
N ARG A 88 -2.04 -17.27 -23.22
CA ARG A 88 -3.00 -18.08 -22.46
C ARG A 88 -2.25 -19.02 -21.56
N CYS A 89 -2.26 -18.74 -20.27
CA CYS A 89 -1.54 -19.51 -19.27
C CYS A 89 -2.53 -20.21 -18.34
N THR A 90 -2.27 -21.50 -18.10
CA THR A 90 -3.04 -22.29 -17.13
C THR A 90 -2.51 -21.96 -15.75
N ILE A 91 -3.35 -21.35 -14.91
CA ILE A 91 -3.02 -21.07 -13.52
C ILE A 91 -3.61 -22.15 -12.62
N THR A 92 -2.83 -22.61 -11.65
CA THR A 92 -3.36 -23.43 -10.57
C THR A 92 -3.84 -22.50 -9.45
N VAL A 93 -5.14 -22.51 -9.18
CA VAL A 93 -5.73 -21.78 -8.05
C VAL A 93 -5.66 -22.68 -6.82
N PRO A 94 -4.86 -22.32 -5.80
CA PRO A 94 -4.78 -23.11 -4.58
C PRO A 94 -6.14 -23.12 -3.89
N ALA A 95 -6.55 -24.30 -3.41
CA ALA A 95 -7.76 -24.41 -2.60
C ALA A 95 -7.54 -23.67 -1.26
N PRO A 96 -8.57 -23.00 -0.71
CA PRO A 96 -8.47 -22.42 0.63
C PRO A 96 -8.19 -23.53 1.64
N ALA A 97 -7.14 -23.37 2.45
CA ALA A 97 -6.92 -24.23 3.60
C ALA A 97 -8.14 -24.10 4.53
N GLN A 98 -8.76 -25.24 4.85
CA GLN A 98 -9.94 -25.32 5.72
C GLN A 98 -9.61 -24.96 7.17
#